data_AF-A0A8J1Z6U6-F1
#
_entry.id   AF-A0A8J1Z6U6-F1
#
_cell.length_a   1.000
_cell.length_b   1.000
_cell.length_c   1.000
_cell.angle_alpha   90.00
_cell.angle_beta   90.00
_cell.angle_gamma   90.00
#
_symmetry.space_group_name_H-M   'P 1'
#
loop_
_entity.id
_entity.type
_entity.pdbx_description
1 polymer ?
#
loop_
_entity_poly.entity_id
_entity_poly.type
_entity_poly.pdbx_seq_one_letter_code
_entity_poly.pdbx_strand_id
1 'polypeptide(L)'
;MRLLTHNLLMCNKKGVENGFPLKIKPQRVIYEETEYNPTFTTAMIRKIEYPALLEAIEDLRSCSIVREDGGPQQINADSSTKVELPSLPKEMPVNWETNEEFLQMMHLVLQDVLLMDGALICPESGRAFPVEKGIPNMLLHDDEI
;
A
#
# COMPACT_ATOMS: atom_id res chain seq x y z
N MET A 1 -1.40 -7.18 -0.56
CA MET A 1 -1.49 -6.31 0.62
C MET A 1 -1.85 -4.92 0.16
N ARG A 2 -2.99 -4.38 0.62
CA ARG A 2 -3.44 -3.02 0.30
C ARG A 2 -2.59 -1.99 1.05
N LEU A 3 -2.43 -0.76 0.52
CA LEU A 3 -1.67 0.28 1.22
C LEU A 3 -2.31 0.72 2.53
N LEU A 4 -3.63 0.58 2.68
CA LEU A 4 -4.30 0.73 3.97
C LEU A 4 -3.68 -0.19 5.03
N THR A 5 -3.40 -1.45 4.71
CA THR A 5 -2.79 -2.39 5.65
C THR A 5 -1.35 -1.99 5.96
N HIS A 6 -0.57 -1.61 4.94
CA HIS A 6 0.81 -1.13 5.13
C HIS A 6 0.90 0.01 6.15
N ASN A 7 -0.01 0.98 6.06
CA ASN A 7 -0.04 2.14 6.93
C ASN A 7 -0.37 1.81 8.41
N LEU A 8 -0.75 0.56 8.71
CA LEU A 8 -1.00 0.05 10.06
C LEU A 8 0.12 -0.87 10.58
N LEU A 9 1.12 -1.19 9.76
CA LEU A 9 2.19 -2.12 10.11
C LEU A 9 3.46 -1.38 10.52
N MET A 10 4.08 -1.85 11.60
CA MET A 10 5.37 -1.36 12.08
C MET A 10 6.31 -2.51 12.44
N CYS A 11 7.61 -2.24 12.43
CA CYS A 11 8.60 -3.19 12.92
C CYS A 11 8.62 -3.18 14.45
N ASN A 12 8.39 -4.34 15.06
CA ASN A 12 8.48 -4.55 16.52
C ASN A 12 9.70 -5.39 16.92
N LYS A 13 10.74 -5.43 16.06
CA LYS A 13 11.98 -6.13 16.38
C LYS A 13 12.62 -5.50 17.64
N LYS A 14 13.13 -6.34 18.52
CA LYS A 14 13.84 -5.93 19.73
C LYS A 14 14.88 -4.84 19.45
N GLY A 15 14.81 -3.78 20.26
CA GLY A 15 15.75 -2.65 20.18
C GLY A 15 15.43 -1.62 19.09
N VAL A 16 14.35 -1.81 18.32
CA VAL A 16 13.83 -0.78 17.39
C VAL A 16 12.92 0.17 18.15
N GLU A 17 13.21 1.47 18.08
CA GLU A 17 12.36 2.52 18.65
C GLU A 17 11.49 3.18 17.57
N ASN A 18 12.02 3.30 16.35
CA ASN A 18 11.39 3.93 15.19
C ASN A 18 11.10 2.87 14.12
N GLY A 19 10.09 2.04 14.37
CA GLY A 19 9.71 0.93 13.49
C GLY A 19 8.78 1.28 12.32
N PHE A 20 8.38 2.54 12.19
CA PHE A 20 7.37 3.02 11.25
C PHE A 20 7.83 4.30 10.52
N PRO A 21 7.50 4.48 9.22
CA PRO A 21 6.88 3.49 8.33
C PRO A 21 7.87 2.44 7.83
N LEU A 22 7.35 1.27 7.47
CA LEU A 22 8.14 0.24 6.79
C LEU A 22 8.36 0.64 5.33
N LYS A 23 9.59 0.58 4.81
CA LYS A 23 9.85 0.87 3.39
C LYS A 23 9.38 -0.28 2.51
N ILE A 24 8.72 0.01 1.40
CA ILE A 24 8.25 -1.02 0.48
C ILE A 24 9.32 -1.27 -0.58
N LYS A 25 9.70 -2.54 -0.76
CA LYS A 25 10.49 -3.00 -1.90
C LYS A 25 9.58 -3.85 -2.80
N PRO A 26 8.93 -3.26 -3.81
CA PRO A 26 7.95 -3.97 -4.63
C PRO A 26 8.63 -4.90 -5.64
N GLN A 27 8.05 -6.07 -5.85
CA GLN A 27 8.40 -6.97 -6.94
C GLN A 27 7.24 -7.19 -7.90
N ARG A 28 6.02 -7.34 -7.37
CA ARG A 28 4.77 -7.38 -8.15
C ARG A 28 3.69 -6.58 -7.47
N VAL A 29 3.12 -5.63 -8.19
CA VAL A 29 2.02 -4.77 -7.75
C VAL A 29 0.89 -4.90 -8.75
N ILE A 30 -0.32 -5.09 -8.25
CA ILE A 30 -1.51 -5.20 -9.09
C ILE A 30 -2.50 -4.10 -8.72
N TYR A 31 -3.35 -3.77 -9.67
CA TYR A 31 -4.52 -2.96 -9.48
C TYR A 31 -5.77 -3.84 -9.54
N GLU A 32 -6.60 -3.77 -8.52
CA GLU A 32 -7.89 -4.45 -8.42
C GLU A 32 -8.92 -3.44 -7.93
N GLU A 33 -9.83 -3.02 -8.82
CA GLU A 33 -10.86 -2.04 -8.51
C GLU A 33 -11.84 -2.56 -7.45
N THR A 34 -12.08 -1.76 -6.42
CA THR A 34 -13.05 -2.05 -5.37
C THR A 34 -14.18 -1.01 -5.37
N GLU A 35 -15.36 -1.40 -4.88
CA GLU A 35 -16.50 -0.50 -4.79
C GLU A 35 -16.17 0.73 -3.93
N TYR A 36 -16.31 1.91 -4.52
CA TYR A 36 -16.08 3.16 -3.81
C TYR A 36 -17.14 3.38 -2.73
N ASN A 37 -16.67 3.53 -1.49
CA ASN A 37 -17.50 3.83 -0.34
C ASN A 37 -17.00 5.12 0.36
N PRO A 38 -17.66 6.27 0.16
CA PRO A 38 -17.20 7.56 0.70
C PRO A 38 -17.20 7.58 2.23
N THR A 39 -18.15 6.92 2.88
CA THR A 39 -18.24 6.85 4.34
C THR A 39 -17.05 6.07 4.92
N PHE A 40 -16.73 4.93 4.33
CA PHE A 40 -15.58 4.12 4.74
C PHE A 40 -14.26 4.86 4.46
N THR A 41 -14.08 5.37 3.25
CA THR A 41 -12.88 6.12 2.86
C THR A 41 -12.65 7.32 3.79
N THR A 42 -13.69 8.10 4.08
CA THR A 42 -13.59 9.21 5.04
C THR A 42 -13.18 8.75 6.42
N ALA A 43 -13.76 7.65 6.93
CA ALA A 43 -13.41 7.11 8.24
C ALA A 43 -11.97 6.59 8.30
N MET A 44 -11.46 6.01 7.20
CA MET A 44 -10.09 5.53 7.10
C MET A 44 -9.09 6.67 7.01
N ILE A 45 -9.33 7.70 6.18
CA ILE A 45 -8.43 8.85 6.03
C ILE A 45 -8.09 9.48 7.40
N ARG A 46 -9.04 9.56 8.34
CA ARG A 46 -8.80 10.08 9.70
C ARG A 46 -7.78 9.28 10.52
N LYS A 47 -7.50 8.03 10.14
CA LYS A 47 -6.59 7.11 10.82
C LYS A 47 -5.27 6.92 10.07
N ILE A 48 -5.14 7.51 8.88
CA ILE A 48 -3.97 7.33 8.03
C ILE A 48 -2.87 8.29 8.47
N GLU A 49 -1.66 7.76 8.62
CA GLU A 49 -0.44 8.55 8.64
C GLU A 49 -0.10 8.97 7.20
N TYR A 50 -0.56 10.16 6.83
CA TYR A 50 -0.48 10.67 5.46
C TYR A 50 0.95 10.75 4.90
N PRO A 51 1.97 11.21 5.65
CA PRO A 51 3.35 11.20 5.16
C PRO A 51 3.85 9.79 4.80
N ALA A 52 3.53 8.79 5.64
CA ALA A 52 3.90 7.41 5.39
C ALA A 52 3.21 6.83 4.14
N LEU A 53 1.96 7.24 3.85
CA LEU A 53 1.28 6.87 2.62
C LEU A 53 1.97 7.47 1.38
N LEU A 54 2.42 8.73 1.44
CA LEU A 54 3.16 9.36 0.35
C LEU A 54 4.47 8.63 0.06
N GLU A 55 5.22 8.24 1.11
CA GLU A 55 6.42 7.42 0.98
C GLU A 55 6.11 6.06 0.35
N ALA A 56 5.05 5.38 0.80
CA ALA A 56 4.63 4.10 0.24
C ALA A 56 4.27 4.20 -1.25
N ILE A 57 3.56 5.26 -1.66
CA ILE A 57 3.23 5.51 -3.07
C ILE A 57 4.51 5.67 -3.89
N GLU A 58 5.51 6.42 -3.39
CA GLU A 58 6.78 6.62 -4.07
C GLU A 58 7.56 5.31 -4.20
N ASP A 59 7.64 4.51 -3.13
CA ASP A 59 8.26 3.19 -3.16
C ASP A 59 7.65 2.30 -4.27
N LEU A 60 6.32 2.33 -4.42
CA LEU A 60 5.62 1.58 -5.46
C LEU A 60 5.89 2.07 -6.88
N ARG A 61 6.27 3.35 -7.11
CA ARG A 61 6.58 3.88 -8.46
C ARG A 61 7.76 3.17 -9.11
N SER A 62 8.59 2.48 -8.34
CA SER A 62 9.70 1.66 -8.85
C SER A 62 9.23 0.37 -9.55
N CYS A 63 7.96 -0.02 -9.41
CA CYS A 63 7.37 -1.20 -10.03
C CYS A 63 6.25 -0.82 -11.00
N SER A 64 6.07 -1.61 -12.06
CA SER A 64 4.92 -1.44 -12.95
C SER A 64 3.67 -2.03 -12.30
N ILE A 65 2.59 -1.26 -12.25
CA ILE A 65 1.30 -1.71 -11.75
C ILE A 65 0.49 -2.22 -12.93
N VAL A 66 0.01 -3.46 -12.82
CA VAL A 66 -0.79 -4.11 -13.85
C VAL A 66 -2.20 -4.33 -13.35
N ARG A 67 -3.20 -4.08 -14.20
CA ARG A 67 -4.55 -4.61 -13.95
C ARG A 67 -4.53 -6.10 -14.25
N GLU A 68 -4.96 -6.91 -13.28
CA GLU A 68 -5.26 -8.31 -13.55
C GLU A 68 -6.71 -8.37 -14.03
N ASP A 69 -6.90 -8.15 -15.34
CA ASP A 69 -8.19 -8.28 -16.01
C ASP A 69 -8.56 -9.77 -16.08
N GLY A 70 -9.03 -10.37 -14.97
CA GLY A 70 -9.29 -11.80 -14.97
C GLY A 70 -9.82 -12.39 -13.68
N GLY A 71 -11.15 -12.42 -13.56
CA GLY A 71 -11.79 -13.55 -12.88
C GLY A 71 -11.39 -14.89 -13.52
N PRO A 72 -11.88 -16.04 -13.03
CA PRO A 72 -11.40 -17.38 -13.42
C PRO A 72 -11.60 -17.82 -14.90
N GLN A 73 -11.79 -16.92 -15.85
CA GLN A 73 -11.96 -17.25 -17.27
C GLN A 73 -11.18 -16.32 -18.18
N GLN A 74 -10.24 -16.97 -18.91
CA GLN A 74 -9.56 -16.57 -20.15
C GLN A 74 -8.13 -16.01 -20.03
N ILE A 75 -7.21 -16.97 -20.06
CA ILE A 75 -5.84 -16.90 -20.57
C ILE A 75 -5.75 -16.16 -21.93
N ASN A 76 -5.44 -14.87 -21.91
CA ASN A 76 -4.72 -14.21 -23.01
C ASN A 76 -3.61 -13.37 -22.38
N ALA A 77 -2.35 -13.74 -22.63
CA ALA A 77 -1.16 -13.29 -21.90
C ALA A 77 -0.71 -11.83 -22.19
N ASP A 78 -1.53 -11.04 -22.90
CA ASP A 78 -1.07 -9.85 -23.62
C ASP A 78 -1.83 -8.56 -23.27
N SER A 79 -2.74 -8.57 -22.27
CA SER A 79 -3.55 -7.40 -21.93
C SER A 79 -3.35 -6.89 -20.50
N SER A 80 -2.12 -6.85 -20.00
CA SER A 80 -1.82 -6.13 -18.76
C SER A 80 -1.89 -4.64 -19.02
N THR A 81 -3.05 -4.02 -18.76
CA THR A 81 -3.18 -2.55 -18.82
C THR A 81 -2.33 -1.95 -17.70
N LYS A 82 -1.32 -1.14 -18.08
CA LYS A 82 -0.50 -0.41 -17.12
C LYS A 82 -1.35 0.65 -16.41
N VAL A 83 -1.31 0.66 -15.09
CA VAL A 83 -1.98 1.69 -14.26
C VAL A 83 -0.92 2.65 -13.72
N GLU A 84 -1.21 3.95 -13.79
CA GLU A 84 -0.41 4.97 -13.14
C GLU A 84 -1.02 5.35 -11.81
N LEU A 85 -0.20 5.46 -10.75
CA LEU A 85 -0.67 5.94 -9.45
C LEU A 85 -0.95 7.43 -9.51
N PRO A 86 -2.07 7.90 -8.93
CA PRO A 86 -2.35 9.32 -8.83
C PRO A 86 -1.23 10.05 -8.07
N SER A 87 -1.05 11.32 -8.38
CA SER A 87 -0.16 12.19 -7.62
C SER A 87 -0.96 12.86 -6.51
N LEU A 88 -0.73 12.46 -5.27
CA LEU A 88 -1.34 13.11 -4.11
C LEU A 88 -0.60 14.41 -3.76
N PRO A 89 -1.30 15.41 -3.17
CA PRO A 89 -0.66 16.62 -2.67
C PRO A 89 0.28 16.32 -1.51
N LYS A 90 1.33 17.13 -1.33
CA LYS A 90 2.35 16.94 -0.27
C LYS A 90 1.76 17.04 1.15
N GLU A 91 0.71 17.81 1.29
CA GLU A 91 -0.01 18.00 2.55
C GLU A 91 -1.49 17.63 2.34
N MET A 92 -2.13 17.14 3.40
CA MET A 92 -3.54 16.80 3.36
C MET A 92 -4.37 18.09 3.17
N PRO A 93 -5.22 18.19 2.13
CA PRO A 93 -6.04 19.39 1.91
C PRO A 93 -6.98 19.66 3.08
N VAL A 94 -7.15 20.91 3.49
CA VAL A 94 -8.01 21.26 4.64
C VAL A 94 -9.47 20.82 4.44
N ASN A 95 -9.96 20.87 3.20
CA ASN A 95 -11.32 20.51 2.80
C ASN A 95 -11.43 19.07 2.27
N TRP A 96 -10.54 18.16 2.67
CA TRP A 96 -10.52 16.80 2.15
C TRP A 96 -11.85 16.04 2.34
N GLU A 97 -12.61 16.33 3.40
CA GLU A 97 -13.87 15.66 3.73
C GLU A 97 -15.00 15.89 2.72
N THR A 98 -14.96 17.02 2.01
CA THR A 98 -15.97 17.39 1.01
C THR A 98 -15.42 17.39 -0.42
N ASN A 99 -14.14 17.05 -0.58
CA ASN A 99 -13.47 17.01 -1.86
C ASN A 99 -13.57 15.60 -2.46
N GLU A 100 -14.62 15.39 -3.27
CA GLU A 100 -14.92 14.10 -3.91
C GLU A 100 -13.76 13.55 -4.75
N GLU A 101 -13.06 14.42 -5.49
CA GLU A 101 -11.90 14.01 -6.31
C GLU A 101 -10.77 13.47 -5.42
N PHE A 102 -10.51 14.13 -4.29
CA PHE A 102 -9.51 13.68 -3.33
C PHE A 102 -9.93 12.37 -2.64
N LEU A 103 -11.21 12.24 -2.25
CA LEU A 103 -11.72 11.00 -1.66
C LEU A 103 -11.59 9.82 -2.63
N GLN A 104 -11.85 10.01 -3.93
CA GLN A 104 -11.66 8.97 -4.94
C GLN A 104 -10.19 8.62 -5.15
N MET A 105 -9.30 9.61 -5.16
CA MET A 105 -7.84 9.34 -5.21
C MET A 105 -7.38 8.54 -3.98
N MET A 106 -7.88 8.91 -2.79
CA MET A 106 -7.56 8.20 -1.54
C MET A 106 -8.11 6.78 -1.53
N HIS A 107 -9.35 6.57 -2.00
CA HIS A 107 -9.92 5.24 -2.17
C HIS A 107 -9.04 4.36 -3.06
N LEU A 108 -8.64 4.89 -4.22
CA LEU A 108 -7.81 4.18 -5.18
C LEU A 108 -6.49 3.73 -4.55
N VAL A 109 -5.75 4.64 -3.92
CA VAL A 109 -4.42 4.28 -3.37
C VAL A 109 -4.54 3.37 -2.14
N LEU A 110 -5.53 3.61 -1.27
CA LEU A 110 -5.69 2.85 -0.04
C LEU A 110 -6.24 1.45 -0.28
N GLN A 111 -7.18 1.34 -1.22
CA GLN A 111 -7.90 0.11 -1.49
C GLN A 111 -7.42 -0.55 -2.77
N ASP A 112 -7.49 0.09 -3.93
CA ASP A 112 -7.35 -0.60 -5.22
C ASP A 112 -5.92 -1.04 -5.59
N VAL A 113 -4.90 -0.57 -4.87
CA VAL A 113 -3.49 -0.91 -5.13
C VAL A 113 -3.01 -2.00 -4.18
N LEU A 114 -2.59 -3.14 -4.73
CA LEU A 114 -2.17 -4.31 -3.96
C LEU A 114 -0.71 -4.66 -4.26
N LEU A 115 0.14 -4.60 -3.23
CA LEU A 115 1.45 -5.25 -3.26
C LEU A 115 1.24 -6.77 -3.15
N MET A 116 1.53 -7.50 -4.23
CA MET A 116 1.38 -8.95 -4.25
C MET A 116 2.64 -9.65 -3.79
N ASP A 117 3.79 -9.27 -4.35
CA ASP A 117 5.07 -9.87 -4.01
C ASP A 117 6.10 -8.76 -3.79
N GLY A 118 6.93 -8.90 -2.75
CA GLY A 118 7.94 -7.91 -2.38
C GLY A 118 8.41 -8.06 -0.94
N ALA A 119 8.88 -6.98 -0.33
CA ALA A 119 9.24 -6.95 1.08
C ALA A 119 8.95 -5.60 1.72
N LEU A 120 8.68 -5.61 3.02
CA LEU A 120 8.61 -4.44 3.89
C LEU A 120 9.90 -4.36 4.69
N ILE A 121 10.63 -3.25 4.64
CA ILE A 121 11.94 -3.11 5.27
C ILE A 121 11.80 -2.18 6.48
N CYS A 122 12.20 -2.67 7.65
CA CYS A 122 12.31 -1.84 8.85
C CYS A 122 13.26 -0.66 8.58
N PRO A 123 12.83 0.59 8.85
CA PRO A 123 13.65 1.76 8.55
C PRO A 123 14.89 1.86 9.47
N GLU A 124 14.84 1.27 10.67
CA GLU A 124 15.92 1.34 11.65
C GLU A 124 16.84 0.12 11.60
N SER A 125 16.29 -1.09 11.78
CA SER A 125 17.09 -2.32 11.83
C SER A 125 17.45 -2.91 10.46
N GLY A 126 16.79 -2.47 9.38
CA GLY A 126 16.91 -3.07 8.06
C GLY A 126 16.28 -4.46 7.93
N ARG A 127 15.61 -4.98 8.96
CA ARG A 127 14.90 -6.27 8.91
C ARG A 127 13.84 -6.25 7.80
N ALA A 128 13.92 -7.23 6.90
CA ALA A 128 12.97 -7.39 5.81
C ALA A 128 11.84 -8.36 6.20
N PHE A 129 10.59 -7.96 6.00
CA PHE A 129 9.39 -8.78 6.16
C PHE A 129 8.84 -9.13 4.78
N PRO A 130 8.91 -10.39 4.33
CA PRO A 130 8.49 -10.74 2.98
C PRO A 130 6.97 -10.59 2.82
N VAL A 131 6.55 -10.16 1.64
CA VAL A 131 5.15 -10.15 1.21
C VAL A 131 5.04 -11.14 0.06
N GLU A 132 4.21 -12.16 0.23
CA GLU A 132 3.98 -13.20 -0.79
C GLU A 132 2.50 -13.39 -0.99
N LYS A 133 2.05 -13.43 -2.25
CA LYS A 133 0.61 -13.57 -2.59
C LYS A 133 -0.28 -12.55 -1.88
N GLY A 134 0.27 -11.36 -1.67
CA GLY A 134 -0.38 -10.25 -1.01
C GLY A 134 -0.45 -10.33 0.52
N ILE A 135 0.21 -11.31 1.14
CA ILE A 135 0.19 -11.52 2.60
C ILE A 135 1.56 -11.13 3.17
N PRO A 136 1.64 -10.10 4.04
CA PRO A 136 2.87 -9.75 4.73
C PRO A 136 3.16 -10.74 5.86
N ASN A 137 4.39 -11.26 5.91
CA ASN A 137 4.86 -12.08 7.03
C ASN A 137 5.63 -11.22 8.03
N MET A 138 4.96 -10.86 9.13
CA MET A 138 5.49 -10.04 10.21
C MET A 138 6.04 -10.85 11.38
N LEU A 139 6.24 -12.17 11.20
CA LEU A 139 6.78 -13.02 12.26
C LEU A 139 8.25 -12.69 12.55
N LEU A 140 8.58 -12.66 13.83
CA LEU A 140 9.92 -12.49 14.36
C LEU A 140 10.40 -13.84 14.91
N HIS A 141 11.70 -14.09 14.82
CA HIS A 141 12.31 -15.21 15.52
C HIS A 141 12.45 -14.91 17.02
N ASP A 142 12.60 -15.94 17.86
CA ASP A 142 12.66 -15.76 19.33
C ASP A 142 13.80 -14.84 19.79
N ASP A 143 14.90 -14.79 19.04
CA ASP A 143 16.04 -13.89 19.27
C ASP A 143 15.78 -12.44 18.82
N GLU A 144 14.74 -12.21 18.00
CA GLU A 144 14.34 -10.90 17.49
C GLU A 144 13.25 -10.21 18.33
N ILE A 145 12.77 -10.84 19.41
CA ILE A 145 11.72 -10.33 20.33
C ILE A 145 12.32 -9.74 21.62
#